data_AF-A0A852EVF9-F1
#
_entry.id   AF-A0A852EVF9-F1
#
_cell.length_a   1.000
_cell.length_b   1.000
_cell.length_c   1.000
_cell.angle_alpha   90.00
_cell.angle_beta   90.00
_cell.angle_gamma   90.00
#
_symmetry.space_group_name_H-M   'P 1'
#
loop_
_entity.id
_entity.type
_entity.pdbx_description
1 polymer ?
#
loop_
_entity_poly.entity_id
_entity_poly.type
_entity_poly.pdbx_seq_one_letter_code
_entity_poly.pdbx_strand_id
1 'polypeptide(L)'
;HLCALADFSIALNESIQEINKHSFNNFELRIGISHGSVVAGVIGAKKPQYDIWGKTVNLASRMDSTGVSDRIQVPEETYLILKDRGF
;
A
#
# COMPACT_ATOMS: atom_id res chain seq x y z
N HIS A 1 -1.35 -4.74 13.15
CA HIS A 1 -1.48 -5.04 11.71
C HIS A 1 -1.16 -3.81 10.87
N LEU A 2 -1.69 -2.61 11.16
CA LEU A 2 -1.33 -1.39 10.40
C LEU A 2 0.18 -1.06 10.42
N CYS A 3 0.86 -1.12 11.57
CA CYS A 3 2.31 -0.94 11.64
C CYS A 3 3.06 -1.96 10.75
N ALA A 4 2.68 -3.24 10.81
CA ALA A 4 3.29 -4.27 9.97
C ALA A 4 3.09 -4.01 8.47
N LEU A 5 1.97 -3.40 8.06
CA LEU A 5 1.75 -2.97 6.68
C LEU A 5 2.66 -1.79 6.30
N ALA A 6 2.87 -0.85 7.22
CA ALA A 6 3.80 0.26 7.02
C ALA A 6 5.26 -0.25 6.92
N ASP A 7 5.69 -1.13 7.82
CA ASP A 7 7.00 -1.78 7.77
C ASP A 7 7.20 -2.53 6.44
N PHE A 8 6.19 -3.27 6.00
CA PHE A 8 6.22 -3.95 4.71
C PHE A 8 6.38 -2.97 3.53
N SER A 9 5.68 -1.84 3.56
CA SER A 9 5.82 -0.81 2.51
C SER A 9 7.20 -0.17 2.47
N ILE A 10 7.86 0.00 3.62
CA ILE A 10 9.24 0.49 3.71
C ILE A 10 10.19 -0.56 3.12
N ALA A 11 10.04 -1.83 3.49
CA ALA A 11 10.84 -2.94 2.98
C ALA A 11 10.70 -3.13 1.45
N LEU A 12 9.51 -2.89 0.89
CA LEU A 12 9.30 -2.90 -0.56
C LEU A 12 10.10 -1.80 -1.25
N ASN A 13 10.14 -0.60 -0.67
CA ASN A 13 10.90 0.51 -1.23
C ASN A 13 12.41 0.21 -1.20
N GLU A 14 12.91 -0.31 -0.07
CA GLU A 14 14.31 -0.77 0.05
C GLU A 14 14.66 -1.86 -0.99
N SER A 15 13.73 -2.80 -1.24
CA SER A 15 13.91 -3.85 -2.24
C SER A 15 14.02 -3.29 -3.66
N ILE A 16 13.21 -2.27 -4.00
CA ILE A 16 13.30 -1.59 -5.30
C ILE A 16 14.64 -0.85 -5.44
N GLN A 17 15.11 -0.20 -4.38
CA GLN A 17 16.44 0.43 -4.38
C GLN A 17 17.55 -0.60 -4.60
N GLU A 18 17.46 -1.79 -3.99
CA GLU A 18 18.44 -2.86 -4.23
C GLU A 18 18.36 -3.38 -5.67
N ILE A 19 17.17 -3.57 -6.23
CA ILE A 19 16.99 -3.96 -7.64
C ILE A 19 17.62 -2.91 -8.57
N ASN A 20 17.40 -1.62 -8.30
CA ASN A 20 17.95 -0.53 -9.11
C ASN A 20 19.49 -0.51 -9.11
N LYS A 21 20.16 -0.95 -8.05
CA LYS A 21 21.64 -1.06 -8.02
C LYS A 21 22.18 -2.09 -9.01
N HIS A 22 21.44 -3.18 -9.24
CA HIS A 22 21.86 -4.30 -10.09
C HIS A 22 21.19 -4.32 -11.46
N SER A 23 20.26 -3.39 -11.71
CA SER A 23 19.53 -3.30 -12.97
C SER A 23 20.03 -2.12 -13.81
N PHE A 24 19.92 -2.23 -15.13
CA PHE A 24 20.19 -1.12 -16.05
C PHE A 24 19.02 -0.13 -16.16
N ASN A 25 18.03 -0.24 -15.26
CA ASN A 25 16.83 0.60 -15.22
C ASN A 25 16.73 1.30 -13.85
N ASN A 26 15.92 2.36 -13.79
CA ASN A 26 15.52 2.98 -12.54
C ASN A 26 14.02 2.79 -12.36
N PHE A 27 13.63 1.81 -11.55
CA PHE A 27 12.26 1.57 -11.19
C PHE A 27 11.86 2.50 -10.05
N GLU A 28 10.74 3.20 -10.21
CA GLU A 28 10.16 4.02 -9.16
C GLU A 28 8.96 3.30 -8.57
N LEU A 29 8.84 3.32 -7.24
CA LEU A 29 7.72 2.69 -6.54
C LEU A 29 6.88 3.74 -5.83
N ARG A 30 5.59 3.70 -6.06
CA ARG A 30 4.60 4.51 -5.36
C ARG A 30 3.67 3.59 -4.58
N ILE A 31 3.36 3.97 -3.34
CA ILE A 31 2.52 3.17 -2.46
C ILE A 31 1.45 4.07 -1.82
N GLY A 32 0.19 3.64 -1.90
CA GLY A 32 -0.92 4.22 -1.15
C GLY A 32 -1.37 3.28 -0.04
N ILE A 33 -1.49 3.78 1.19
CA ILE A 33 -1.99 2.99 2.34
C ILE A 33 -3.22 3.67 2.91
N SER A 34 -4.24 2.89 3.26
CA SER A 34 -5.39 3.34 4.04
C SER A 34 -5.81 2.24 5.01
N HIS A 35 -6.51 2.61 6.07
CA HIS A 35 -7.05 1.66 7.05
C HIS A 35 -8.54 1.87 7.26
N GLY A 36 -9.23 0.83 7.74
CA GLY A 36 -10.67 0.83 7.99
C GLY A 36 -11.33 -0.48 7.55
N SER A 37 -12.66 -0.53 7.66
CA SER A 37 -13.44 -1.71 7.33
C SER A 37 -13.42 -2.03 5.83
N VAL A 38 -13.37 -3.31 5.52
CA VAL A 38 -13.43 -3.85 4.15
C VAL A 38 -14.46 -4.98 4.08
N VAL A 39 -15.01 -5.18 2.89
CA VAL A 39 -15.80 -6.37 2.56
C VAL A 39 -14.90 -7.32 1.80
N ALA A 40 -14.82 -8.57 2.24
CA ALA A 40 -14.05 -9.61 1.57
C ALA A 40 -14.98 -10.70 1.06
N GLY A 41 -14.64 -11.32 -0.07
CA GLY A 41 -15.42 -12.40 -0.64
C GLY A 41 -14.70 -13.16 -1.74
N VAL A 42 -15.32 -14.25 -2.19
CA VAL A 42 -14.85 -15.03 -3.33
C VAL A 42 -15.81 -14.85 -4.49
N ILE A 43 -15.32 -14.39 -5.64
CA ILE A 43 -16.11 -14.21 -6.86
C ILE A 43 -15.75 -15.30 -7.87
N GLY A 44 -16.76 -15.73 -8.65
CA GLY A 44 -16.58 -16.61 -9.79
C GLY A 44 -16.85 -18.07 -9.47
N ALA A 45 -17.81 -18.68 -10.19
CA ALA A 45 -18.21 -20.06 -9.94
C ALA A 45 -17.23 -21.10 -10.52
N LYS A 46 -16.62 -20.81 -11.69
CA LYS A 46 -15.67 -21.73 -12.36
C LYS A 46 -14.21 -21.44 -12.04
N LYS A 47 -13.89 -20.18 -11.73
CA LYS A 47 -12.56 -19.71 -11.35
C LYS A 47 -12.72 -18.80 -10.13
N PRO A 48 -12.79 -19.37 -8.92
CA PRO A 48 -12.97 -18.59 -7.72
C PRO A 48 -11.75 -17.70 -7.47
N GLN A 49 -11.99 -16.42 -7.19
CA GLN A 49 -10.97 -15.42 -6.85
C GLN A 49 -11.38 -14.72 -5.56
N TYR A 50 -10.49 -14.73 -4.57
CA TYR A 50 -10.63 -13.93 -3.36
C TYR A 50 -10.27 -12.48 -3.65
N ASP A 51 -11.13 -11.56 -3.21
CA ASP A 51 -10.94 -10.12 -3.43
C ASP A 51 -11.62 -9.31 -2.32
N ILE A 52 -11.25 -8.03 -2.21
CA ILE A 52 -11.71 -7.09 -1.18
C ILE A 52 -12.25 -5.80 -1.80
N TRP A 53 -13.34 -5.27 -1.25
CA TRP A 53 -14.00 -4.04 -1.70
C TRP A 53 -14.34 -3.12 -0.54
N GLY A 54 -14.64 -1.87 -0.88
CA GLY A 54 -15.15 -0.88 0.07
C GLY A 54 -14.45 0.47 -0.03
N LYS A 55 -14.93 1.42 0.77
CA LYS A 55 -14.43 2.79 0.79
C LYS A 55 -12.94 2.86 1.15
N THR A 56 -12.48 2.04 2.09
CA THR A 56 -11.07 1.99 2.49
C THR A 56 -10.16 1.59 1.34
N VAL A 57 -10.57 0.62 0.52
CA VAL A 57 -9.80 0.15 -0.65
C VAL A 57 -9.75 1.23 -1.73
N ASN A 58 -10.87 1.90 -2.00
CA ASN A 58 -10.93 3.04 -2.93
C ASN A 58 -10.09 4.23 -2.44
N LEU A 59 -10.01 4.45 -1.12
CA LEU A 59 -9.16 5.49 -0.54
C LEU A 59 -7.67 5.14 -0.68
N ALA A 60 -7.27 3.90 -0.40
CA ALA A 60 -5.90 3.43 -0.64
C ALA A 60 -5.51 3.57 -2.12
N SER A 61 -6.39 3.18 -3.04
CA SER A 61 -6.18 3.34 -4.48
C SER A 61 -6.03 4.82 -4.88
N ARG A 62 -6.76 5.74 -4.23
CA ARG A 62 -6.55 7.18 -4.44
C ARG A 62 -5.21 7.66 -3.90
N MET A 63 -4.77 7.18 -2.74
CA MET A 63 -3.44 7.54 -2.21
C MET A 63 -2.31 7.04 -3.10
N ASP A 64 -2.47 5.90 -3.77
CA ASP A 64 -1.54 5.52 -4.83
C ASP A 64 -1.68 6.45 -6.04
N SER A 65 -2.87 6.58 -6.63
CA SER A 65 -3.02 7.32 -7.90
C SER A 65 -2.67 8.81 -7.82
N THR A 66 -2.80 9.44 -6.65
CA THR A 66 -2.41 10.83 -6.41
C THR A 66 -1.03 10.99 -5.77
N GLY A 67 -0.35 9.89 -5.48
CA GLY A 67 0.93 9.90 -4.80
C GLY A 67 2.08 10.33 -5.70
N VAL A 68 3.16 10.76 -5.05
CA VAL A 68 4.44 11.05 -5.71
C VAL A 68 5.26 9.77 -5.80
N SER A 69 6.01 9.59 -6.88
CA SER A 69 6.99 8.50 -7.03
C SER A 69 7.94 8.43 -5.83
N ASP A 70 8.35 7.21 -5.47
CA ASP A 70 9.26 6.89 -4.35
C ASP A 70 8.79 7.37 -2.96
N ARG A 71 7.48 7.60 -2.83
CA ARG A 71 6.83 7.99 -1.57
C ARG A 71 5.69 7.04 -1.24
N ILE A 72 5.47 6.92 0.07
CA ILE A 72 4.29 6.26 0.63
C ILE A 72 3.30 7.36 1.04
N GLN A 73 2.11 7.38 0.43
CA GLN A 73 1.06 8.33 0.76
C GLN A 73 -0.01 7.66 1.64
N VAL A 74 -0.42 8.35 2.70
CA VAL A 74 -1.44 7.89 3.65
C VAL A 74 -2.46 9.00 3.94
N PRO A 75 -3.74 8.68 4.24
CA PRO A 75 -4.70 9.64 4.75
C PRO A 75 -4.32 10.13 6.14
N GLU A 76 -4.81 11.32 6.50
CA GLU A 76 -4.56 11.94 7.80
C GLU A 76 -4.87 11.01 8.98
N GLU A 77 -6.02 10.33 8.96
CA GLU A 77 -6.41 9.37 10.01
C GLU A 77 -5.39 8.24 10.18
N THR A 78 -4.81 7.77 9.07
CA THR A 78 -3.80 6.71 9.09
C THR A 78 -2.47 7.25 9.62
N TYR A 79 -2.10 8.47 9.22
CA TYR A 79 -0.91 9.17 9.71
C TYR A 79 -0.96 9.36 11.23
N LEU A 80 -2.08 9.82 11.79
CA LEU A 80 -2.19 10.06 13.23
C LEU A 80 -1.90 8.80 14.05
N ILE A 81 -2.38 7.64 13.61
CA ILE A 81 -2.12 6.36 14.28
C ILE A 81 -0.65 5.93 14.13
N LEU A 82 -0.09 6.08 12.93
CA LEU A 82 1.29 5.68 12.64
C LEU A 82 2.31 6.57 13.35
N LYS A 83 2.06 7.87 13.42
CA LYS A 83 2.87 8.85 14.15
C LYS A 83 3.03 8.47 15.62
N ASP A 84 1.93 8.11 16.29
CA ASP A 84 1.95 7.68 17.69
C ASP A 84 2.70 6.34 17.91
N ARG A 85 2.98 5.61 16.81
CA ARG A 85 3.72 4.34 16.80
C ARG A 85 5.17 4.50 16.37
N GLY A 86 5.63 5.72 16.10
CA GLY A 86 7.03 6.03 15.76
C GLY A 86 7.37 5.96 14.27
N PHE A 87 6.38 6.05 13.39
CA PHE A 87 6.56 6.20 11.94
C PHE A 87 6.60 7.66 11.52
#